data_AF-C5B4R8-F1
#
_entry.id   AF-C5B4R8-F1
#
_cell.length_a   1.000
_cell.length_b   1.000
_cell.length_c   1.000
_cell.angle_alpha   90.00
_cell.angle_beta   90.00
_cell.angle_gamma   90.00
#
_symmetry.space_group_name_H-M   'P 1'
#
loop_
_entity.id
_entity.type
_entity.pdbx_description
1 polymer ?
#
loop_
_entity_poly.entity_id
_entity_poly.type
_entity_poly.pdbx_seq_one_letter_code
_entity_poly.pdbx_strand_id
1 'polypeptide(L)'
;MVEESLVDLSLIAAGELDGEWLLRDHRGPVEATAENVEAARIFALDRWRERAEENGLPVPADLSGACKFCALFAKSLFGGSIDGHYDHIFNRIGGEVLDLSAASADVAGLRDPYRSDPELLASEDLHYSLETCVPRVLRWVAAFQRPASPGPRP
;
A
#
# COMPACT_ATOMS: atom_id res chain seq x y z
N MET A 1 26.71 -16.00 -0.67
CA MET A 1 26.01 -15.17 -1.67
C MET A 1 24.54 -15.32 -1.32
N VAL A 2 23.97 -14.29 -0.68
CA VAL A 2 22.57 -14.34 -0.23
C VAL A 2 21.75 -13.97 -1.45
N GLU A 3 20.96 -14.90 -1.97
CA GLU A 3 19.93 -14.59 -2.96
C GLU A 3 19.01 -13.53 -2.33
N GLU A 4 19.08 -12.30 -2.85
CA GLU A 4 18.19 -11.23 -2.44
C GLU A 4 16.76 -11.65 -2.81
N SER A 5 15.97 -11.99 -1.79
CA SER A 5 14.59 -12.40 -1.88
C SER A 5 13.75 -11.26 -2.45
N LEU A 6 13.64 -11.22 -3.78
CA LEU A 6 12.46 -10.68 -4.44
C LEU A 6 11.33 -11.62 -4.04
N VAL A 7 10.40 -11.16 -3.19
CA VAL A 7 9.18 -11.91 -2.93
C VAL A 7 8.48 -12.04 -4.28
N ASP A 8 8.45 -13.27 -4.80
CA ASP A 8 7.86 -13.54 -6.10
C ASP A 8 6.38 -13.14 -6.03
N LEU A 9 5.97 -12.18 -6.85
CA LEU A 9 4.59 -11.74 -6.97
C LEU A 9 3.65 -12.93 -7.28
N SER A 10 4.20 -14.05 -7.81
CA SER A 10 3.49 -15.32 -7.98
C SER A 10 3.08 -16.00 -6.66
N LEU A 11 3.87 -15.89 -5.59
CA LEU A 11 3.54 -16.41 -4.25
C LEU A 11 2.43 -15.58 -3.59
N ILE A 12 2.43 -14.26 -3.83
CA ILE A 12 1.35 -13.37 -3.39
C ILE A 12 0.03 -13.74 -4.11
N ALA A 13 0.11 -14.11 -5.40
CA ALA A 13 -1.04 -14.56 -6.18
C ALA A 13 -1.50 -16.00 -5.87
N ALA A 14 -0.60 -16.87 -5.38
CA ALA A 14 -0.88 -18.25 -5.02
C ALA A 14 -1.59 -18.40 -3.66
N GLY A 15 -1.73 -17.33 -2.88
CA GLY A 15 -2.35 -17.37 -1.55
C GLY A 15 -1.47 -18.08 -0.50
N GLU A 16 -0.17 -18.19 -0.76
CA GLU A 16 0.81 -18.86 0.11
C GLU A 16 1.52 -17.88 1.06
N LEU A 17 0.90 -16.74 1.36
CA LEU A 17 1.46 -15.81 2.33
C LEU A 17 0.99 -16.18 3.74
N ASP A 18 1.95 -16.46 4.62
CA ASP A 18 1.69 -16.33 6.05
C ASP A 18 1.49 -14.85 6.38
N GLY A 19 0.66 -14.54 7.40
CA GLY A 19 0.42 -13.15 7.83
C GLY A 19 1.71 -12.39 8.15
N GLU A 20 2.82 -13.11 8.40
CA GLU A 20 4.14 -12.53 8.60
C GLU A 20 4.67 -11.76 7.38
N TRP A 21 4.30 -12.08 6.14
CA TRP A 21 4.71 -11.29 4.97
C TRP A 21 4.29 -9.82 5.09
N LEU A 22 3.11 -9.55 5.66
CA LEU A 22 2.60 -8.18 5.84
C LEU A 22 3.61 -7.34 6.64
N LEU A 23 4.21 -7.94 7.67
CA LEU A 23 5.08 -7.28 8.64
C LEU A 23 6.55 -7.29 8.24
N ARG A 24 6.98 -8.18 7.35
CA ARG A 24 8.38 -8.25 6.90
C ARG A 24 8.69 -7.13 5.89
N ASP A 25 9.81 -6.45 6.11
CA ASP A 25 10.38 -5.51 5.14
C ASP A 25 10.96 -6.28 3.94
N HIS A 26 10.74 -5.77 2.73
CA HIS A 26 11.24 -6.37 1.49
C HIS A 26 11.40 -5.29 0.41
N ARG A 27 12.11 -5.61 -0.69
CA ARG A 27 12.17 -4.73 -1.87
C ARG A 27 11.01 -5.02 -2.80
N GLY A 28 10.35 -3.96 -3.27
CA GLY A 28 9.33 -4.05 -4.32
C GLY A 28 9.90 -3.94 -5.74
N PRO A 29 9.07 -4.19 -6.75
CA PRO A 29 9.44 -4.11 -8.17
C PRO A 29 9.69 -2.69 -8.68
N VAL A 30 9.25 -1.65 -7.96
CA VAL A 30 9.40 -0.24 -8.34
C VAL A 30 10.11 0.51 -7.22
N GLU A 31 11.01 1.43 -7.57
CA GLU A 31 11.66 2.30 -6.59
C GLU A 31 10.70 3.39 -6.09
N ALA A 32 10.68 3.64 -4.77
CA ALA A 32 9.86 4.68 -4.13
C ALA A 32 10.40 6.11 -4.33
N THR A 33 10.62 6.52 -5.58
CA THR A 33 10.96 7.91 -5.90
C THR A 33 9.73 8.80 -5.70
N ALA A 34 9.93 10.11 -5.44
CA ALA A 34 8.82 11.05 -5.27
C ALA A 34 7.86 11.06 -6.48
N GLU A 35 8.39 10.90 -7.70
CA GLU A 35 7.60 10.81 -8.92
C GLU A 35 6.73 9.53 -8.96
N ASN A 36 7.31 8.38 -8.61
CA ASN A 36 6.57 7.12 -8.58
C ASN A 36 5.53 7.10 -7.46
N VAL A 37 5.85 7.67 -6.29
CA VAL A 37 4.93 7.76 -5.14
C VAL A 37 3.74 8.63 -5.49
N GLU A 38 3.96 9.79 -6.12
CA GLU A 38 2.85 10.65 -6.56
C GLU A 38 1.99 9.99 -7.64
N ALA A 39 2.61 9.31 -8.61
CA ALA A 39 1.87 8.54 -9.62
C ALA A 39 1.05 7.40 -8.99
N ALA A 40 1.62 6.68 -8.03
CA ALA A 40 0.92 5.64 -7.28
C ALA A 40 -0.26 6.20 -6.48
N ARG A 41 -0.10 7.39 -5.88
CA ARG A 41 -1.18 8.09 -5.15
C ARG A 41 -2.34 8.45 -6.07
N ILE A 42 -2.05 9.07 -7.22
CA ILE A 42 -3.06 9.44 -8.23
C ILE A 42 -3.78 8.17 -8.72
N PHE A 43 -3.02 7.14 -9.08
CA PHE A 43 -3.57 5.87 -9.53
C PHE A 43 -4.47 5.22 -8.47
N ALA A 44 -4.03 5.17 -7.21
CA ALA A 44 -4.81 4.62 -6.11
C ALA A 44 -6.14 5.37 -5.93
N LEU A 45 -6.16 6.70 -6.08
CA LEU A 45 -7.39 7.50 -5.98
C LEU A 45 -8.37 7.15 -7.10
N ASP A 46 -7.90 7.00 -8.34
CA ASP A 46 -8.75 6.59 -9.45
C ASP A 46 -9.33 5.20 -9.23
N ARG A 47 -8.51 4.24 -8.76
CA ARG A 47 -9.01 2.90 -8.42
C ARG A 47 -9.98 2.90 -7.23
N TRP A 48 -9.79 3.80 -6.27
CA TRP A 48 -10.68 3.95 -5.12
C TRP A 48 -12.05 4.49 -5.55
N ARG A 49 -12.07 5.44 -6.48
CA ARG A 49 -13.30 5.95 -7.10
C ARG A 49 -14.05 4.88 -7.88
N GLU A 50 -13.35 4.08 -8.68
CA GLU A 50 -13.95 2.92 -9.37
C GLU A 50 -14.60 1.96 -8.36
N ARG A 51 -13.91 1.66 -7.25
CA ARG A 51 -14.45 0.79 -6.21
C ARG A 51 -15.70 1.38 -5.55
N ALA A 52 -15.75 2.69 -5.32
CA ALA A 52 -16.94 3.33 -4.77
C ALA A 52 -18.14 3.20 -5.72
N GLU A 53 -17.92 3.42 -7.01
CA GLU A 53 -18.93 3.24 -8.06
C GLU A 53 -19.45 1.80 -8.12
N GLU A 54 -18.56 0.81 -8.11
CA GLU A 54 -18.93 -0.63 -8.08
C GLU A 54 -19.87 -0.98 -6.91
N ASN A 55 -19.75 -0.27 -5.77
CA ASN A 55 -20.55 -0.48 -4.57
C ASN A 55 -21.77 0.45 -4.47
N GLY A 56 -22.02 1.30 -5.47
CA GLY A 56 -23.10 2.30 -5.43
C GLY A 56 -22.90 3.36 -4.35
N LEU A 57 -21.66 3.63 -3.97
CA LEU A 57 -21.30 4.64 -2.97
C LEU A 57 -20.99 6.00 -3.64
N PRO A 58 -21.08 7.12 -2.91
CA PRO A 58 -20.64 8.41 -3.41
C PRO A 58 -19.17 8.38 -3.86
N VAL A 59 -18.86 9.07 -4.96
CA VAL A 59 -17.50 9.16 -5.50
C VAL A 59 -16.59 9.91 -4.51
N PRO A 60 -15.50 9.29 -4.01
CA PRO A 60 -14.57 9.91 -3.08
C PRO A 60 -13.83 11.11 -3.68
N ALA A 61 -13.70 12.18 -2.89
CA ALA A 61 -12.90 13.35 -3.25
C ALA A 61 -11.39 13.06 -3.12
N ASP A 62 -11.01 12.28 -2.12
CA ASP A 62 -9.65 11.88 -1.77
C ASP A 62 -9.57 10.39 -1.40
N LEU A 63 -8.47 9.98 -0.77
CA LEU A 63 -8.20 8.61 -0.34
C LEU A 63 -8.74 8.30 1.07
N SER A 64 -9.73 9.06 1.56
CA SER A 64 -10.34 8.77 2.86
C SER A 64 -10.96 7.36 2.86
N GLY A 65 -10.71 6.62 3.95
CA GLY A 65 -11.12 5.23 4.13
C GLY A 65 -10.32 4.21 3.30
N ALA A 66 -9.30 4.63 2.54
CA ALA A 66 -8.52 3.76 1.67
C ALA A 66 -7.22 3.25 2.31
N CYS A 67 -6.90 3.59 3.57
CA CYS A 67 -5.60 3.37 4.21
C CYS A 67 -5.05 1.93 4.03
N LYS A 68 -5.87 0.90 4.25
CA LYS A 68 -5.48 -0.51 4.04
C LYS A 68 -5.10 -0.81 2.59
N PHE A 69 -5.89 -0.32 1.63
CA PHE A 69 -5.60 -0.49 0.20
C PHE A 69 -4.34 0.28 -0.20
N CYS A 70 -4.17 1.50 0.30
CA CYS A 70 -3.00 2.33 0.06
C CYS A 70 -1.71 1.71 0.63
N ALA A 71 -1.74 1.23 1.88
CA ALA A 71 -0.61 0.59 2.54
C ALA A 71 -0.19 -0.70 1.82
N LEU A 72 -1.16 -1.57 1.49
CA LEU A 72 -0.90 -2.80 0.74
C LEU A 72 -0.39 -2.50 -0.67
N PHE A 73 -0.97 -1.51 -1.36
CA PHE A 73 -0.53 -1.14 -2.69
C PHE A 73 0.90 -0.59 -2.69
N ALA A 74 1.22 0.30 -1.75
CA ALA A 74 2.57 0.78 -1.56
C ALA A 74 3.53 -0.36 -1.21
N LYS A 75 3.16 -1.25 -0.29
CA LYS A 75 3.95 -2.42 0.09
C LYS A 75 4.25 -3.32 -1.10
N SER A 76 3.24 -3.68 -1.89
CA SER A 76 3.41 -4.56 -3.04
C SER A 76 4.17 -3.91 -4.20
N LEU A 77 4.10 -2.58 -4.34
CA LEU A 77 4.73 -1.85 -5.43
C LEU A 77 6.18 -1.47 -5.12
N PHE A 78 6.41 -0.94 -3.93
CA PHE A 78 7.69 -0.36 -3.50
C PHE A 78 8.47 -1.24 -2.53
N GLY A 79 7.83 -2.24 -1.94
CA GLY A 79 8.38 -2.99 -0.83
C GLY A 79 8.01 -2.33 0.51
N GLY A 80 8.70 -2.72 1.57
CA GLY A 80 8.41 -2.25 2.92
C GLY A 80 7.66 -3.26 3.78
N SER A 81 7.25 -2.78 4.95
CA SER A 81 6.41 -3.45 5.93
C SER A 81 5.17 -2.64 6.27
N ILE A 82 4.07 -3.32 6.58
CA ILE A 82 2.88 -2.68 7.14
C ILE A 82 3.15 -2.25 8.58
N ASP A 83 2.71 -1.05 8.93
CA ASP A 83 2.71 -0.52 10.29
C ASP A 83 1.43 0.32 10.53
N GLY A 84 1.15 0.64 11.79
CA GLY A 84 0.07 1.53 12.17
C GLY A 84 -0.72 1.06 13.38
N HIS A 85 -1.93 1.58 13.49
CA HIS A 85 -2.87 1.33 14.58
C HIS A 85 -4.30 1.26 14.04
N TYR A 86 -5.29 1.13 14.94
CA TYR A 86 -6.69 0.87 14.55
C TYR A 86 -7.26 1.90 13.57
N ASP A 87 -6.94 3.19 13.76
CA ASP A 87 -7.48 4.28 12.94
C ASP A 87 -6.71 4.47 11.63
N HIS A 88 -5.46 4.01 11.54
CA HIS A 88 -4.63 4.21 10.35
C HIS A 88 -3.58 3.12 10.16
N ILE A 89 -3.54 2.57 8.95
CA ILE A 89 -2.56 1.60 8.49
C ILE A 89 -1.78 2.21 7.34
N PHE A 90 -0.46 2.12 7.39
CA PHE A 90 0.47 2.69 6.40
C PHE A 90 1.62 1.73 6.11
N ASN A 91 2.50 2.10 5.17
CA ASN A 91 3.68 1.33 4.82
C ASN A 91 4.95 2.00 5.37
N ARG A 92 5.98 1.21 5.70
CA ARG A 92 7.33 1.69 5.99
C ARG A 92 8.34 1.08 5.05
N ILE A 93 9.26 1.88 4.53
CA ILE A 93 10.37 1.40 3.68
C ILE A 93 11.68 1.79 4.35
N GLY A 94 12.49 0.81 4.76
CA GLY A 94 13.74 1.08 5.47
C GLY A 94 13.56 1.90 6.75
N GLY A 95 12.40 1.75 7.42
CA GLY A 95 12.03 2.50 8.64
C GLY A 95 11.29 3.82 8.40
N GLU A 96 11.37 4.39 7.20
CA GLU A 96 10.70 5.65 6.85
C GLU A 96 9.23 5.43 6.49
N VAL A 97 8.37 6.37 6.87
CA VAL A 97 6.93 6.31 6.56
C VAL A 97 6.71 6.58 5.07
N LEU A 98 5.95 5.71 4.41
CA LEU A 98 5.37 5.93 3.09
C LEU A 98 3.86 5.73 3.17
N ASP A 99 3.13 6.83 3.10
CA ASP A 99 1.68 6.86 3.22
C ASP A 99 1.06 7.62 2.04
N LEU A 100 0.42 6.87 1.13
CA LEU A 100 -0.27 7.45 -0.03
C LEU A 100 -1.52 8.25 0.38
N SER A 101 -2.08 7.95 1.55
CA SER A 101 -3.28 8.58 2.11
C SER A 101 -2.97 9.71 3.10
N ALA A 102 -1.71 10.12 3.25
CA ALA A 102 -1.29 11.13 4.24
C ALA A 102 -2.07 12.45 4.18
N ALA A 103 -2.49 12.86 2.97
CA ALA A 103 -3.23 14.10 2.73
C ALA A 103 -4.76 13.94 2.73
N SER A 104 -5.28 12.72 2.97
CA SER A 104 -6.72 12.48 3.06
C SER A 104 -7.30 13.15 4.30
N ALA A 105 -8.55 13.61 4.20
CA ALA A 105 -9.20 14.36 5.27
C ALA A 105 -9.28 13.59 6.60
N ASP A 106 -9.52 12.28 6.55
CA ASP A 106 -9.57 11.41 7.73
C ASP A 106 -8.20 11.28 8.42
N VAL A 107 -7.14 11.06 7.65
CA VAL A 107 -5.77 10.93 8.18
C VAL A 107 -5.25 12.27 8.71
N ALA A 108 -5.49 13.37 7.98
CA ALA A 108 -5.08 14.71 8.39
C ALA A 108 -5.75 15.17 9.70
N GLY A 109 -6.91 14.60 10.03
CA GLY A 109 -7.61 14.86 11.29
C GLY A 109 -7.07 14.08 12.50
N LEU A 110 -6.17 13.10 12.30
CA LEU A 110 -5.62 12.29 13.37
C LEU A 110 -4.54 13.04 14.16
N ARG A 111 -4.51 12.84 15.47
CA ARG A 111 -3.52 13.45 16.36
C ARG A 111 -2.13 12.80 16.23
N ASP A 112 -2.09 11.50 15.97
CA ASP A 112 -0.85 10.71 15.90
C ASP A 112 -0.98 9.61 14.84
N PRO A 113 -1.08 9.98 13.55
CA PRO A 113 -1.38 9.02 12.46
C PRO A 113 -0.30 7.95 12.27
N TYR A 114 0.92 8.19 12.75
CA TYR A 114 2.08 7.32 12.48
C TYR A 114 2.55 6.54 13.71
N ARG A 115 1.68 6.43 14.72
CA ARG A 115 1.90 5.56 15.88
C ARG A 115 1.83 4.10 15.47
N SER A 116 2.80 3.31 15.92
CA SER A 116 2.77 1.86 15.80
C SER A 116 2.02 1.23 16.97
N ASP A 117 1.18 0.24 16.68
CA ASP A 117 0.51 -0.62 17.64
C ASP A 117 0.93 -2.09 17.40
N PRO A 118 2.00 -2.57 18.08
CA PRO A 118 2.51 -3.93 17.88
C PRO A 118 1.51 -5.03 18.21
N GLU A 119 0.57 -4.79 19.14
CA GLU A 119 -0.45 -5.78 19.50
C GLU A 119 -1.46 -5.94 18.37
N LEU A 120 -1.91 -4.83 17.78
CA LEU A 120 -2.76 -4.85 16.60
C LEU A 120 -2.04 -5.49 15.41
N LEU A 121 -0.77 -5.14 15.19
CA LEU A 121 0.03 -5.68 14.08
C LEU A 121 0.24 -7.19 14.20
N ALA A 122 0.29 -7.73 15.41
CA ALA A 122 0.36 -9.17 15.64
C ALA A 122 -1.01 -9.87 15.60
N SER A 123 -2.12 -9.13 15.45
CA SER A 123 -3.46 -9.69 15.54
C SER A 123 -3.91 -10.39 14.25
N GLU A 124 -4.56 -11.55 14.41
CA GLU A 124 -5.19 -12.28 13.30
C GLU A 124 -6.29 -11.46 12.61
N ASP A 125 -7.01 -10.60 13.36
CA ASP A 125 -8.07 -9.76 12.82
C ASP A 125 -7.54 -8.73 11.81
N LEU A 126 -6.39 -8.10 12.11
CA LEU A 126 -5.77 -7.19 11.16
C LEU A 126 -5.29 -7.96 9.93
N HIS A 127 -4.60 -9.10 10.13
CA HIS A 127 -4.11 -9.93 9.03
C HIS A 127 -5.25 -10.36 8.10
N TYR A 128 -6.33 -10.92 8.65
CA TYR A 128 -7.51 -11.30 7.89
C TYR A 128 -8.12 -10.10 7.15
N SER A 129 -8.25 -8.96 7.81
CA SER A 129 -8.77 -7.76 7.16
C SER A 129 -7.90 -7.29 5.99
N LEU A 130 -6.57 -7.38 6.10
CA LEU A 130 -5.65 -7.03 5.02
C LEU A 130 -5.69 -8.07 3.89
N GLU A 131 -5.72 -9.35 4.21
CA GLU A 131 -5.83 -10.46 3.26
C GLU A 131 -7.06 -10.31 2.34
N THR A 132 -8.20 -9.89 2.89
CA THR A 132 -9.41 -9.63 2.06
C THR A 132 -9.22 -8.52 1.01
N CYS A 133 -8.25 -7.62 1.24
CA CYS A 133 -7.92 -6.52 0.32
C CYS A 133 -6.90 -6.95 -0.75
N VAL A 134 -6.05 -7.95 -0.48
CA VAL A 134 -4.92 -8.36 -1.32
C VAL A 134 -5.32 -8.65 -2.77
N PRO A 135 -6.37 -9.44 -3.09
CA PRO A 135 -6.70 -9.75 -4.48
C PRO A 135 -7.01 -8.52 -5.34
N ARG A 136 -7.61 -7.48 -4.75
CA ARG A 136 -7.88 -6.22 -5.46
C ARG A 136 -6.59 -5.42 -5.65
N VAL A 137 -5.75 -5.34 -4.62
CA VAL A 137 -4.46 -4.65 -4.67
C VAL A 137 -3.53 -5.28 -5.70
N LEU A 138 -3.50 -6.59 -5.84
CA LEU A 138 -2.72 -7.26 -6.88
C LEU A 138 -3.12 -6.83 -8.30
N ARG A 139 -4.43 -6.65 -8.54
CA ARG A 139 -4.90 -6.09 -9.82
C ARG A 139 -4.47 -4.64 -10.01
N TRP A 140 -4.40 -3.86 -8.94
CA TRP A 140 -3.87 -2.49 -8.99
C TRP A 140 -2.40 -2.48 -9.37
N VAL A 141 -1.57 -3.33 -8.75
CA VAL A 141 -0.15 -3.49 -9.08
C VAL A 141 0.04 -3.91 -10.53
N ALA A 142 -0.73 -4.89 -11.00
CA ALA A 142 -0.63 -5.36 -12.40
C ALA A 142 -1.02 -4.29 -13.43
N ALA A 143 -1.91 -3.36 -13.07
CA ALA A 143 -2.37 -2.28 -13.94
C ALA A 143 -1.56 -0.98 -13.79
N PHE A 144 -0.73 -0.86 -12.75
CA PHE A 144 0.05 0.35 -12.50
C PHE A 144 1.13 0.54 -13.56
N GLN A 145 1.18 1.73 -14.13
CA GLN A 145 2.23 2.13 -15.07
C GLN A 145 3.06 3.23 -14.44
N ARG A 146 4.37 2.97 -14.30
CA ARG A 146 5.30 4.00 -13.82
C ARG A 146 5.37 5.16 -14.83
N PRO A 147 5.55 6.40 -14.36
CA PRO A 147 5.88 7.53 -15.22
C PRO A 147 7.09 7.21 -16.09
N ALA A 148 7.06 7.64 -17.36
CA ALA A 148 8.23 7.55 -18.22
C ALA A 148 9.31 8.45 -17.62
N SER A 149 10.48 7.88 -17.31
CA SER A 149 11.64 8.70 -16.93
C SER A 149 11.85 9.77 -17.99
N PRO A 150 12.08 11.04 -17.61
CA PRO A 150 12.43 12.05 -18.59
C PRO A 150 13.68 11.54 -19.29
N GLY A 151 13.55 11.23 -20.59
CA GLY A 151 14.68 10.82 -21.41
C GLY A 151 15.79 11.86 -21.30
N PRO A 152 17.06 11.47 -21.53
CA PRO A 152 18.15 12.43 -21.52
C PRO A 152 17.77 13.60 -22.44
N ARG A 153 17.75 14.82 -21.88
CA ARG A 153 17.60 16.03 -22.71
C ARG A 153 18.76 16.04 -23.72
N PRO A 154 18.50 16.39 -25.00
CA PRO A 154 19.55 16.45 -26.01
C PRO A 154 20.66 17.42 -25.63
#